data_AF-A0A848DAW6-F1
#
_entry.id   AF-A0A848DAW6-F1
#
_cell.length_a   1.000
_cell.length_b   1.000
_cell.length_c   1.000
_cell.angle_alpha   90.00
_cell.angle_beta   90.00
_cell.angle_gamma   90.00
#
_symmetry.space_group_name_H-M   'P 1'
#
loop_
_entity.id
_entity.type
_entity.pdbx_description
1 polymer ?
#
loop_
_entity_poly.entity_id
_entity_poly.type
_entity_poly.pdbx_seq_one_letter_code
_entity_poly.pdbx_strand_id
1 'polypeptide(L)'
;MVNHMEFKKIKLSTCCTGCGICESVCPVNNLLKDGEEFNPDTAELAIMVINGKAVVDEDVCIACGTCTFNCPVGVISLELECNVIAP
;
A
#
# COMPACT_ATOMS: atom_id res chain seq x y z
N MET A 1 -1.93 -32.53 4.98
CA MET A 1 -2.96 -31.47 4.92
C MET A 1 -2.20 -30.23 4.48
N VAL A 2 -2.41 -29.75 3.25
CA VAL A 2 -1.76 -28.51 2.80
C VAL A 2 -2.60 -27.34 3.31
N ASN A 3 -1.97 -26.38 3.98
CA ASN A 3 -2.64 -25.14 4.36
C ASN A 3 -2.45 -24.15 3.20
N HIS A 4 -3.55 -23.62 2.71
CA HIS A 4 -3.56 -22.52 1.74
C HIS A 4 -3.63 -21.22 2.52
N MET A 5 -2.58 -20.40 2.47
CA MET A 5 -2.62 -19.02 2.92
C MET A 5 -2.63 -18.11 1.69
N GLU A 6 -3.65 -17.26 1.62
CA GLU A 6 -3.80 -16.27 0.55
C GLU A 6 -3.30 -14.92 1.06
N PHE A 7 -2.20 -14.43 0.49
CA PHE A 7 -1.67 -13.10 0.80
C PHE A 7 -2.12 -12.12 -0.29
N LYS A 8 -2.66 -10.98 0.13
CA LYS A 8 -3.00 -9.89 -0.79
C LYS A 8 -1.86 -8.88 -0.78
N LYS A 9 -1.44 -8.43 -1.96
CA LYS A 9 -0.41 -7.40 -2.10
C LYS A 9 -0.81 -6.32 -3.10
N ILE A 10 -0.29 -5.12 -2.91
CA ILE A 10 -0.42 -4.03 -3.87
C ILE A 10 0.70 -4.16 -4.90
N LYS A 11 0.36 -4.11 -6.19
CA LYS A 11 1.31 -3.96 -7.28
C LYS A 11 1.17 -2.61 -7.95
N LEU A 12 2.30 -2.07 -8.39
CA LEU A 12 2.37 -0.74 -8.97
C LEU A 12 3.10 -0.80 -10.32
N SER A 13 2.48 -0.24 -11.35
CA SER A 13 3.05 -0.15 -12.70
C SER A 13 3.98 1.06 -12.84
N THR A 14 4.93 0.95 -13.76
CA THR A 14 5.90 2.01 -14.07
C THR A 14 5.26 3.28 -14.66
N CYS A 15 4.00 3.21 -15.13
CA CYS A 15 3.24 4.36 -15.65
C CYS A 15 2.74 5.34 -14.56
N CYS A 16 3.08 5.13 -13.29
CA CYS A 16 2.78 6.06 -12.20
C CYS A 16 3.29 7.48 -12.50
N THR A 17 2.46 8.49 -12.25
CA THR A 17 2.81 9.90 -12.47
C THR A 17 3.27 10.62 -11.20
N GLY A 18 3.21 9.95 -10.05
CA GLY A 18 3.59 10.54 -8.76
C GLY A 18 2.59 11.57 -8.23
N CYS A 19 1.31 11.49 -8.62
CA CYS A 19 0.30 12.49 -8.25
C CYS A 19 -0.07 12.55 -6.75
N GLY A 20 0.37 11.60 -5.93
CA GLY A 20 0.17 11.62 -4.46
C GLY A 20 -1.24 11.27 -3.96
N ILE A 21 -2.23 11.06 -4.84
CA ILE A 21 -3.60 10.70 -4.40
C ILE A 21 -3.61 9.43 -3.54
N CYS A 22 -2.77 8.45 -3.87
CA CYS A 22 -2.69 7.22 -3.09
C CYS A 22 -2.17 7.44 -1.65
N GLU A 23 -1.34 8.46 -1.43
CA GLU A 23 -0.84 8.81 -0.09
C GLU A 23 -1.96 9.42 0.76
N SER A 24 -2.71 10.36 0.19
CA SER A 24 -3.76 11.09 0.90
C SER A 24 -4.99 10.24 1.21
N VAL A 25 -5.29 9.25 0.37
CA VAL A 25 -6.43 8.34 0.57
C VAL A 25 -6.06 7.08 1.35
N CYS A 26 -4.78 6.85 1.66
CA CYS A 26 -4.37 5.66 2.40
C CYS A 26 -4.83 5.78 3.86
N PRO A 27 -5.70 4.89 4.35
CA PRO A 27 -6.17 4.96 5.74
C PRO A 27 -5.05 4.68 6.74
N VAL A 28 -4.01 3.93 6.36
CA VAL A 28 -2.87 3.60 7.23
C VAL A 28 -1.93 4.79 7.39
N ASN A 29 -1.67 5.54 6.32
CA ASN A 29 -0.82 6.74 6.36
C ASN A 29 -1.37 7.82 7.30
N ASN A 30 -2.67 7.81 7.54
CA ASN A 30 -3.35 8.76 8.41
C ASN A 30 -3.44 8.30 9.87
N LEU A 31 -2.84 7.15 10.22
CA LEU A 31 -2.77 6.67 11.60
C LEU A 31 -1.63 7.38 12.33
N LEU A 32 -1.99 8.09 13.40
CA LEU A 32 -1.04 8.68 14.34
C LEU A 32 -0.61 7.58 15.31
N LYS A 33 0.68 7.24 15.35
CA LYS A 33 1.18 6.22 16.30
C LYS A 33 1.16 6.67 17.76
N ASP A 34 1.35 7.96 18.07
CA ASP A 34 1.52 8.43 19.46
C ASP A 34 0.84 9.78 19.83
N GLY A 35 -0.15 10.20 19.06
CA GLY A 35 -1.08 11.27 19.47
C GLY A 35 -0.66 12.72 19.13
N GLU A 36 -1.71 13.49 18.82
CA GLU A 36 -1.82 14.95 18.78
C GLU A 36 -1.48 15.66 17.46
N GLU A 37 -0.52 15.21 16.64
CA GLU A 37 -0.28 15.85 15.33
C GLU A 37 0.34 14.91 14.30
N PHE A 38 -0.02 15.08 13.02
CA PHE A 38 0.64 14.36 11.92
C PHE A 38 2.09 14.85 11.80
N ASN A 39 3.04 14.00 12.21
CA ASN A 39 4.46 14.22 11.97
C ASN A 39 4.93 13.31 10.82
N PRO A 40 5.20 13.86 9.62
CA PRO A 40 5.64 13.07 8.47
C PRO A 40 7.00 12.39 8.68
N ASP A 41 7.84 12.88 9.60
CA ASP A 41 9.16 12.30 9.87
C ASP A 41 9.09 11.07 10.77
N THR A 42 7.98 10.88 11.50
CA THR A 42 7.80 9.75 12.43
C THR A 42 6.60 8.87 12.10
N ALA A 43 5.79 9.26 11.11
CA ALA A 43 4.66 8.46 10.65
C ALA A 43 5.16 7.21 9.90
N GLU A 44 4.60 6.05 10.25
CA GLU A 44 4.82 4.83 9.48
C GLU A 44 3.86 4.84 8.29
N LEU A 45 4.38 5.08 7.09
CA LEU A 45 3.58 5.24 5.87
C LEU A 45 3.52 3.93 5.10
N ALA A 46 2.31 3.44 4.80
CA ALA A 46 2.12 2.27 3.95
C ALA A 46 2.40 2.54 2.47
N ILE A 47 2.26 3.78 2.02
CA ILE A 47 2.51 4.17 0.62
C ILE A 47 3.00 5.61 0.57
N MET A 48 4.01 5.88 -0.24
CA MET A 48 4.64 7.19 -0.36
C MET A 48 5.11 7.48 -1.79
N VAL A 49 5.21 8.73 -2.21
CA VAL A 49 5.73 9.12 -3.52
C VAL A 49 7.19 9.53 -3.40
N ILE A 50 8.07 8.74 -4.00
CA ILE A 50 9.51 8.98 -4.04
C ILE A 50 9.93 9.11 -5.50
N ASN A 51 10.66 10.17 -5.84
CA ASN A 51 11.16 10.41 -7.21
C ASN A 51 10.05 10.34 -8.29
N GLY A 52 8.86 10.85 -7.98
CA GLY A 52 7.73 10.89 -8.89
C GLY A 52 7.04 9.54 -9.12
N LYS A 53 7.29 8.53 -8.27
CA LYS A 53 6.61 7.22 -8.30
C LYS A 53 6.13 6.84 -6.92
N ALA A 54 4.94 6.26 -6.84
CA ALA A 54 4.47 5.66 -5.60
C ALA A 54 5.31 4.41 -5.27
N VAL A 55 5.59 4.22 -3.99
CA VAL A 55 6.31 3.10 -3.41
C VAL A 55 5.48 2.63 -2.22
N VAL A 56 5.27 1.33 -2.12
CA VAL A 56 4.50 0.70 -1.03
C VAL A 56 5.48 0.08 -0.05
N ASP A 57 5.27 0.33 1.23
CA ASP A 57 5.89 -0.42 2.30
C ASP A 57 5.02 -1.65 2.59
N GLU A 58 5.50 -2.85 2.22
CA GLU A 58 4.73 -4.10 2.36
C GLU A 58 4.58 -4.54 3.83
N ASP A 59 5.44 -4.09 4.74
CA ASP A 59 5.36 -4.43 6.16
C ASP A 59 4.27 -3.61 6.88
N VAL A 60 3.97 -2.41 6.36
CA VAL A 60 2.96 -1.49 6.90
C VAL A 60 1.62 -1.61 6.14
N CYS A 61 1.66 -1.95 4.85
CA CYS A 61 0.47 -2.03 4.01
C CYS A 61 -0.43 -3.21 4.38
N ILE A 62 -1.67 -2.89 4.80
CA ILE A 62 -2.70 -3.90 5.10
C ILE A 62 -3.45 -4.44 3.86
N ALA A 63 -2.99 -4.10 2.65
CA ALA A 63 -3.58 -4.53 1.38
C ALA A 63 -5.11 -4.28 1.24
N CYS A 64 -5.60 -3.14 1.75
CA CYS A 64 -7.04 -2.80 1.74
C CYS A 64 -7.60 -2.41 0.35
N GLY A 65 -6.74 -1.97 -0.57
CA GLY A 65 -7.13 -1.61 -1.94
C GLY A 65 -7.66 -0.18 -2.15
N THR A 66 -7.67 0.69 -1.13
CA THR A 66 -8.15 2.08 -1.29
C THR A 66 -7.36 2.88 -2.34
N CYS A 67 -6.04 2.69 -2.40
CA CYS A 67 -5.18 3.33 -3.40
C CYS A 67 -5.45 2.84 -4.83
N THR A 68 -5.81 1.56 -5.00
CA THR A 68 -6.24 0.98 -6.28
C THR A 68 -7.48 1.70 -6.82
N PHE A 69 -8.49 1.89 -5.96
CA PHE A 69 -9.74 2.53 -6.36
C PHE A 69 -9.57 4.01 -6.74
N ASN A 70 -8.67 4.72 -6.05
CA ASN A 70 -8.50 6.17 -6.23
C ASN A 70 -7.41 6.54 -7.25
N CYS A 71 -6.69 5.57 -7.83
CA CYS A 71 -5.65 5.87 -8.80
C CYS A 71 -6.27 6.37 -10.12
N PRO A 72 -6.09 7.65 -10.50
CA PRO A 72 -6.77 8.23 -11.66
C PRO A 72 -6.29 7.66 -13.00
N VAL A 73 -5.10 7.04 -13.00
CA VAL A 73 -4.49 6.41 -14.18
C VAL A 73 -4.55 4.88 -14.11
N GLY A 74 -5.14 4.30 -13.06
CA GLY A 74 -5.37 2.86 -12.95
C GLY A 74 -4.10 2.00 -12.93
N VAL A 75 -2.99 2.50 -12.37
CA VAL A 75 -1.67 1.82 -12.40
C VAL A 75 -1.35 1.06 -11.10
N ILE A 76 -2.31 0.96 -10.19
CA ILE A 76 -2.18 0.24 -8.91
C ILE A 76 -3.18 -0.92 -8.94
N SER A 77 -2.75 -2.13 -8.59
CA SER A 77 -3.59 -3.34 -8.54
C SER A 77 -3.47 -4.05 -7.19
N LEU A 78 -4.52 -4.75 -6.79
CA LEU A 78 -4.53 -5.65 -5.64
C LEU A 78 -4.48 -7.09 -6.16
N GLU A 79 -3.43 -7.82 -5.82
CA GLU A 79 -3.18 -9.18 -6.33
C GLU A 79 -3.22 -10.21 -5.20
N LEU A 80 -3.76 -11.39 -5.50
CA LEU A 80 -3.77 -12.56 -4.63
C LEU A 80 -2.57 -13.43 -4.95
N GLU A 81 -1.81 -13.80 -3.93
CA GLU A 81 -0.74 -14.78 -4.02
C GLU A 81 -1.12 -15.99 -3.15
N CYS A 82 -1.34 -17.13 -3.81
CA CYS A 82 -1.61 -18.39 -3.14
C CYS A 82 -0.28 -19.10 -2.89
N ASN A 83 0.19 -19.07 -1.63
CA ASN A 83 1.32 -19.88 -1.24
C ASN A 83 0.82 -21.21 -0.67
N VAL A 84 1.22 -22.29 -1.34
CA VAL A 84 1.07 -23.66 -0.85
C VAL A 84 2.19 -23.93 0.14
N ILE A 85 1.85 -24.00 1.43
CA ILE A 85 2.78 -24.50 2.45
C ILE A 85 2.58 -26.01 2.51
N ALA A 86 3.51 -26.75 1.88
CA ALA A 86 3.62 -28.19 2.10
C ALA A 86 4.14 -28.43 3.54
N PRO A 87 3.66 -29.48 4.23
CA PRO A 87 4.05 -29.77 5.61
C PRO A 87 5.53 -30.10 5.78
#